data_AF-A0A7V9HSM0-F1
#
_entry.id   AF-A0A7V9HSM0-F1
#
_cell.length_a   1.000
_cell.length_b   1.000
_cell.length_c   1.000
_cell.angle_alpha   90.00
_cell.angle_beta   90.00
_cell.angle_gamma   90.00
#
_symmetry.space_group_name_H-M   'P 1'
#
loop_
_entity.id
_entity.type
_entity.pdbx_description
1 polymer ?
#
loop_
_entity_poly.entity_id
_entity_poly.type
_entity_poly.pdbx_seq_one_letter_code
_entity_poly.pdbx_strand_id
1 'polypeptide(L)'
;HLLDMVAEIDILEVFNPRVAYSGFNEEADRFAAKYRIVPSAGSDGHVAQALGSVRIRLHDFDGPEEFLESMRSADIVRKHKNLVYVQALKWMQAASGQAGGRKDVSDPQPVRGGRRAEAKRRKVAAGGRGKS
;
A
#
# COMPACT_ATOMS: atom_id res chain seq x y z
N HIS A 1 -17.71 -9.23 2.53
CA HIS A 1 -17.31 -8.15 1.59
C HIS A 1 -16.74 -6.99 2.40
N LEU A 2 -15.71 -6.26 1.94
CA LEU A 2 -14.84 -5.26 2.63
C LEU A 2 -15.27 -4.70 4.02
N LEU A 3 -16.55 -4.33 4.19
CA LEU A 3 -17.18 -3.98 5.48
C LEU A 3 -16.85 -4.96 6.62
N ASP A 4 -16.80 -6.27 6.34
CA ASP A 4 -16.50 -7.30 7.34
C ASP A 4 -15.06 -7.20 7.90
N MET A 5 -14.17 -6.53 7.18
CA MET A 5 -12.74 -6.40 7.49
C MET A 5 -12.33 -4.96 7.82
N VAL A 6 -13.25 -3.99 7.83
CA VAL A 6 -12.91 -2.56 8.03
C VAL A 6 -12.14 -2.34 9.33
N ALA A 7 -12.50 -3.05 10.41
CA ALA A 7 -11.82 -2.96 11.70
C ALA A 7 -10.39 -3.54 11.70
N GLU A 8 -9.98 -4.21 10.62
CA GLU A 8 -8.65 -4.79 10.44
C GLU A 8 -7.77 -3.97 9.47
N ILE A 9 -8.31 -2.90 8.87
CA ILE A 9 -7.59 -2.05 7.93
C ILE A 9 -7.02 -0.85 8.68
N ASP A 10 -5.69 -0.80 8.82
CA ASP A 10 -5.00 0.32 9.44
C ASP A 10 -4.88 1.51 8.46
N ILE A 11 -4.59 1.22 7.18
CA ILE A 11 -4.30 2.18 6.12
C ILE A 11 -5.00 1.75 4.82
N LEU A 12 -5.57 2.70 4.08
CA LEU A 12 -6.20 2.46 2.77
C LEU A 12 -5.50 3.28 1.67
N GLU A 13 -5.22 2.67 0.52
CA GLU A 13 -4.75 3.41 -0.66
C GLU A 13 -5.94 4.14 -1.30
N VAL A 14 -6.00 5.47 -1.15
CA VAL A 14 -7.06 6.32 -1.70
C VAL A 14 -6.66 6.95 -3.04
N PHE A 15 -5.39 6.86 -3.41
CA PHE A 15 -4.92 7.35 -4.70
C PHE A 15 -3.86 6.44 -5.31
N ASN A 16 -4.19 5.90 -6.48
CA ASN A 16 -3.25 5.23 -7.37
C ASN A 16 -3.37 5.86 -8.77
N PRO A 17 -2.28 6.40 -9.34
CA PRO A 17 -2.30 7.14 -10.61
C PRO A 17 -2.56 6.22 -11.82
N ARG A 18 -2.50 4.89 -11.65
CA ARG A 18 -2.81 3.92 -12.70
C ARG A 18 -4.30 3.59 -12.80
N VAL A 19 -5.10 4.01 -11.82
CA VAL A 19 -6.55 3.85 -11.86
C VAL A 19 -7.10 4.82 -12.90
N ALA A 20 -7.59 4.27 -14.01
CA ALA A 20 -7.98 5.04 -15.20
C ALA A 20 -9.17 5.97 -14.96
N TYR A 21 -10.04 5.64 -13.99
CA TYR A 21 -11.22 6.43 -13.65
C TYR A 21 -11.03 7.12 -12.30
N SER A 22 -10.99 8.45 -12.29
CA SER A 22 -10.75 9.25 -11.08
C SER A 22 -11.79 8.98 -9.98
N GLY A 23 -13.03 8.65 -10.35
CA GLY A 23 -14.10 8.39 -9.41
C GLY A 23 -13.84 7.22 -8.46
N PHE A 24 -12.98 6.25 -8.82
CA PHE A 24 -12.59 5.18 -7.90
C PHE A 24 -11.66 5.70 -6.79
N ASN A 25 -10.73 6.60 -7.11
CA ASN A 25 -9.89 7.24 -6.09
C ASN A 25 -10.75 8.12 -5.17
N GLU A 26 -11.73 8.83 -5.73
CA GLU A 26 -12.68 9.63 -4.93
C GLU A 26 -13.58 8.76 -4.05
N GLU A 27 -14.00 7.59 -4.53
CA GLU A 27 -14.78 6.63 -3.74
C GLU A 27 -13.95 6.04 -2.60
N ALA A 28 -12.69 5.66 -2.87
CA ALA A 28 -11.77 5.19 -1.85
C ALA A 28 -11.51 6.25 -0.77
N ASP A 29 -11.33 7.52 -1.17
CA ASP A 29 -11.15 8.65 -0.26
C ASP A 29 -12.40 8.87 0.62
N ARG A 30 -13.60 8.87 0.01
CA ARG A 30 -14.87 8.94 0.74
C ARG A 30 -15.04 7.75 1.70
N PHE A 31 -14.63 6.56 1.30
CA PHE A 31 -14.71 5.37 2.14
C PHE A 31 -13.75 5.48 3.34
N ALA A 32 -12.50 5.88 3.11
CA ALA A 32 -11.53 6.13 4.18
C ALA A 32 -12.06 7.14 5.19
N ALA A 33 -12.59 8.28 4.71
CA ALA A 33 -13.19 9.30 5.55
C ALA A 33 -14.38 8.78 6.36
N LYS A 34 -15.30 8.04 5.72
CA LYS A 34 -16.51 7.48 6.37
C LYS A 34 -16.17 6.54 7.52
N TYR A 35 -15.16 5.69 7.34
CA TYR A 35 -14.76 4.69 8.33
C TYR A 35 -13.55 5.09 9.17
N ARG A 36 -13.07 6.34 9.04
CA ARG A 36 -11.90 6.89 9.74
C ARG A 36 -10.63 6.05 9.59
N ILE A 37 -10.44 5.51 8.39
CA ILE A 37 -9.24 4.76 8.01
C ILE A 37 -8.19 5.76 7.53
N VAL A 38 -6.93 5.54 7.89
CA VAL A 38 -5.82 6.42 7.49
C VAL A 38 -5.62 6.35 5.96
N PRO A 39 -5.70 7.48 5.24
CA PRO A 39 -5.50 7.48 3.79
C PRO A 39 -4.01 7.36 3.43
N SER A 40 -3.76 6.75 2.28
CA SER A 40 -2.42 6.61 1.69
C SER A 40 -2.49 6.67 0.18
N ALA A 41 -1.33 6.73 -0.47
CA ALA A 41 -1.24 6.75 -1.92
C ALA A 41 0.03 6.06 -2.40
N GLY A 42 -0.06 5.38 -3.54
CA GLY A 42 1.05 4.66 -4.15
C GLY A 42 1.22 5.02 -5.60
N SER A 43 2.46 4.99 -6.07
CA SER A 43 2.76 5.19 -7.49
C SER A 43 2.46 3.97 -8.35
N ASP A 44 2.34 2.80 -7.72
CA ASP A 44 2.28 1.48 -8.35
C ASP A 44 3.28 1.33 -9.52
N GLY A 45 4.50 1.81 -9.23
CA GLY A 45 5.56 1.91 -10.19
C GLY A 45 6.18 0.56 -10.52
N HIS A 46 6.13 0.17 -11.79
CA HIS A 46 6.72 -1.06 -12.29
C HIS A 46 8.04 -0.83 -13.06
N VAL A 47 8.42 0.44 -13.20
CA VAL A 47 9.67 0.87 -13.83
C VAL A 47 10.31 1.94 -12.93
N ALA A 48 11.63 2.07 -12.97
CA ALA A 48 12.34 3.05 -12.12
C ALA A 48 11.81 4.49 -12.33
N GLN A 49 11.40 4.82 -13.55
CA GLN A 49 10.83 6.11 -13.92
C GLN A 49 9.45 6.35 -13.30
N ALA A 50 8.75 5.33 -12.82
CA ALA A 50 7.48 5.49 -12.11
C ALA A 50 7.69 5.81 -10.63
N LEU A 51 8.87 5.47 -10.08
CA LEU A 51 9.19 5.66 -8.67
C LEU A 51 9.06 7.14 -8.26
N GLY A 52 8.34 7.37 -7.18
CA GLY A 52 8.15 8.72 -6.62
C GLY A 52 7.26 9.65 -7.46
N SER A 53 6.51 9.13 -8.43
CA SER A 53 5.41 9.91 -9.05
C SER A 53 4.28 10.22 -8.06
N VAL A 54 4.14 9.38 -7.03
CA VAL A 54 3.31 9.58 -5.86
C VAL A 54 4.16 9.25 -4.64
N ARG A 55 4.07 10.09 -3.62
CA ARG A 55 4.78 9.95 -2.35
C ARG A 55 3.87 10.37 -1.20
N ILE A 56 4.14 9.82 -0.04
CA ILE A 56 3.56 10.27 1.23
C ILE A 56 4.66 11.02 1.95
N ARG A 57 4.38 12.26 2.37
CA ARG A 57 5.28 13.03 3.22
C ARG A 57 4.86 12.80 4.67
N LEU A 58 5.82 12.35 5.47
CA LEU A 58 5.64 11.96 6.85
C LEU A 58 6.54 12.80 7.74
N HIS A 59 6.11 13.03 8.98
CA HIS A 59 7.03 13.39 10.05
C HIS A 59 7.95 12.20 10.35
N ASP A 60 9.13 12.47 10.89
CA ASP A 60 10.01 11.43 11.39
C ASP A 60 9.28 10.56 12.42
N PHE A 61 9.58 9.27 12.42
CA PHE A 61 8.98 8.28 13.30
C PHE A 61 10.03 7.24 13.69
N ASP A 62 9.95 6.72 14.91
CA ASP A 62 10.72 5.57 15.35
C ASP A 62 9.79 4.39 15.65
N GLY A 63 9.73 3.46 14.69
CA GLY A 63 8.95 2.24 14.81
C GLY A 63 7.51 2.33 14.32
N PRO A 64 6.75 1.24 14.45
CA PRO A 64 5.48 1.06 13.75
C PRO A 64 4.33 1.86 14.38
N GLU A 65 4.33 2.08 15.69
CA GLU A 65 3.30 2.88 16.36
C GLU A 65 3.39 4.36 15.95
N GLU A 66 4.59 4.94 15.99
CA GLU A 66 4.83 6.32 15.56
C GLU A 66 4.63 6.49 14.05
N PHE A 67 4.95 5.46 13.25
CA PHE A 67 4.64 5.44 11.82
C PHE A 67 3.15 5.63 11.55
N LEU A 68 2.29 4.87 12.25
CA LEU A 68 0.83 4.98 12.09
C LEU A 68 0.33 6.35 12.50
N GLU A 69 0.90 6.95 13.54
CA GLU A 69 0.55 8.31 13.97
C GLU A 69 0.98 9.35 12.93
N SER A 70 2.21 9.26 12.43
CA SER A 70 2.72 10.13 11.36
C SER A 70 1.89 10.04 10.08
N MET A 71 1.38 8.84 9.76
CA MET A 71 0.47 8.62 8.63
C MET A 71 -0.88 9.33 8.78
N ARG A 72 -1.39 9.56 10.00
CA ARG A 72 -2.70 10.23 10.21
C ARG A 72 -2.70 11.68 9.74
N SER A 73 -1.56 12.35 9.79
CA SER A 73 -1.39 13.75 9.37
C SER A 73 -0.57 13.88 8.07
N ALA A 74 -0.40 12.79 7.32
CA ALA A 74 0.51 12.76 6.20
C ALA A 74 -0.05 13.47 4.95
N ASP A 75 0.85 14.12 4.20
CA ASP A 75 0.49 14.74 2.93
C ASP A 75 0.74 13.78 1.76
N ILE A 76 -0.26 13.65 0.87
CA ILE A 76 -0.08 12.95 -0.41
C ILE A 76 0.51 13.93 -1.44
N VAL A 77 1.77 13.73 -1.78
CA VAL A 77 2.50 14.53 -2.78
C VAL A 77 2.50 13.81 -4.13
N ARG A 78 2.05 14.50 -5.17
CA ARG A 78 1.89 13.93 -6.52
C ARG A 78 2.71 14.74 -7.53
N LYS A 79 3.40 14.07 -8.44
CA LYS A 79 4.03 14.69 -9.61
C LYS A 79 3.35 14.16 -10.86
N HIS A 80 2.79 15.06 -11.66
CA HIS A 80 2.26 14.68 -12.97
C HIS A 80 3.36 14.02 -13.80
N LYS A 81 3.10 12.79 -14.23
CA LYS A 81 3.88 12.09 -15.24
C LYS A 81 2.94 11.66 -16.34
N ASN A 82 3.42 11.66 -17.58
CA ASN A 82 2.65 11.12 -18.68
C ASN A 82 2.50 9.61 -18.49
N LEU A 83 1.29 9.17 -18.15
CA LEU A 83 0.99 7.76 -17.87
C LEU A 83 1.23 6.87 -19.10
N VAL A 84 0.96 7.37 -20.30
CA VAL A 84 1.25 6.65 -21.56
C VAL A 84 2.74 6.37 -21.67
N TYR A 85 3.59 7.37 -21.35
CA TYR A 85 5.04 7.21 -21.36
C TYR A 85 5.52 6.17 -20.33
N VAL A 86 5.03 6.23 -19.09
CA VAL A 86 5.41 5.26 -18.04
C VAL A 86 4.91 3.85 -18.36
N GLN A 87 3.72 3.73 -18.95
CA GLN A 87 3.16 2.46 -19.36
C GLN A 87 3.93 1.87 -20.55
N ALA A 88 4.33 2.69 -21.53
CA ALA A 88 5.17 2.26 -22.65
C ALA A 88 6.53 1.72 -22.16
N LEU A 89 7.18 2.42 -21.21
CA LEU A 89 8.41 1.93 -20.57
C LEU A 89 8.21 0.57 -19.90
N LYS A 90 7.07 0.35 -19.22
CA LYS A 90 6.75 -0.96 -18.62
C LYS A 90 6.70 -2.06 -19.67
N TRP A 91 6.03 -1.83 -20.80
CA TRP A 91 5.94 -2.81 -21.88
C TRP A 91 7.30 -3.11 -22.50
N MET A 92 8.14 -2.08 -22.72
CA MET A 92 9.50 -2.27 -23.24
C MET A 92 10.40 -3.05 -22.28
N GLN A 93 10.32 -2.80 -20.98
CA GLN A 93 11.08 -3.56 -19.98
C GLN A 93 10.59 -5.01 -19.85
N ALA A 94 9.27 -5.23 -19.98
CA ALA A 94 8.72 -6.59 -19.99
C ALA A 94 9.16 -7.35 -21.26
N ALA A 95 9.21 -6.68 -22.41
CA ALA A 95 9.66 -7.26 -23.67
C ALA A 95 11.18 -7.49 -23.73
N SER A 96 11.99 -6.72 -23.01
CA SER A 96 13.45 -6.86 -23.00
C SER A 96 13.97 -8.02 -22.15
N GLY A 97 13.09 -8.76 -21.46
CA GLY A 97 13.46 -9.86 -20.56
C GLY A 97 14.14 -9.40 -19.26
N GLN A 98 14.36 -8.10 -19.06
CA GLN A 98 14.87 -7.50 -17.83
C GLN A 98 13.73 -7.29 -16.81
N ALA A 99 13.00 -8.36 -16.47
CA ALA A 99 12.15 -8.34 -15.30
C ALA A 99 13.08 -8.18 -14.08
N GLY A 100 12.90 -7.12 -13.29
CA GLY A 100 13.66 -6.93 -12.06
C GLY A 100 13.54 -8.17 -11.19
N GLY A 101 14.63 -8.93 -11.08
CA GLY A 101 14.63 -10.19 -10.36
C GLY A 101 14.15 -9.95 -8.94
N ARG A 102 13.12 -10.69 -8.51
CA ARG A 102 12.82 -10.83 -7.08
C ARG A 102 14.11 -11.31 -6.42
N LYS A 103 14.72 -10.46 -5.59
CA LYS A 103 15.80 -10.91 -4.73
C LYS A 103 15.17 -11.86 -3.73
N ASP A 104 15.56 -13.12 -3.78
CA ASP A 104 15.19 -14.09 -2.76
C ASP A 104 15.87 -13.65 -1.45
N VAL A 105 15.08 -13.43 -0.42
CA VAL A 105 15.56 -13.06 0.91
C VAL A 105 15.45 -14.32 1.74
N SER A 106 16.59 -14.90 2.10
CA SER A 106 16.67 -16.21 2.78
C SER A 106 16.03 -16.24 4.16
N ASP A 107 15.85 -15.08 4.81
CA ASP A 107 15.21 -14.95 6.12
C ASP A 107 14.44 -13.61 6.22
N PRO A 108 13.22 -13.52 5.67
CA PRO A 108 12.42 -12.31 5.74
C PRO A 108 11.88 -12.14 7.17
N GLN A 109 12.59 -11.36 7.98
CA GLN A 109 12.12 -11.00 9.32
C GLN A 109 10.96 -10.00 9.23
N PRO A 110 9.83 -10.25 9.92
CA PRO A 110 8.79 -9.25 10.01
C PRO A 110 9.35 -8.04 10.76
N VAL A 111 9.19 -6.85 10.17
CA VAL A 111 9.45 -5.60 10.90
C VAL A 111 8.67 -5.61 12.22
N ARG A 112 9.15 -4.92 13.25
CA ARG A 112 8.63 -5.02 14.64
C ARG A 112 7.10 -4.95 14.73
N GLY A 113 6.43 -4.17 13.87
CA GLY A 113 4.96 -4.10 13.77
C GLY A 113 4.30 -5.32 13.11
N GLY A 114 4.94 -5.89 12.09
CA GLY A 114 4.49 -7.11 11.41
C GLY A 114 4.44 -8.33 12.34
N ARG A 115 5.31 -8.41 13.35
CA ARG A 115 5.29 -9.49 14.35
C ARG A 115 3.99 -9.53 15.16
N ARG A 116 3.40 -8.36 15.47
CA ARG A 116 2.10 -8.28 16.17
C ARG A 116 0.94 -8.72 15.28
N ALA A 117 0.94 -8.29 14.01
CA ALA A 117 -0.05 -8.71 13.02
C ALA A 117 0.02 -10.22 12.74
N GLU A 118 1.23 -10.78 12.63
CA GLU A 118 1.45 -12.21 12.47
C GLU A 118 0.96 -13.00 13.69
N ALA A 119 1.26 -12.55 14.91
CA ALA A 119 0.75 -13.17 16.13
C ALA A 119 -0.78 -13.16 16.21
N LYS A 120 -1.42 -12.05 15.82
CA LYS A 120 -2.89 -11.93 15.73
C LYS A 120 -3.46 -12.92 14.69
N ARG A 121 -2.88 -12.97 13.49
CA ARG A 121 -3.27 -13.92 12.42
C ARG A 121 -3.13 -15.38 12.86
N ARG A 122 -2.02 -15.75 13.50
CA ARG A 122 -1.80 -17.10 14.03
C ARG A 122 -2.83 -17.48 15.10
N LYS A 123 -3.19 -16.55 16.00
CA LYS A 123 -4.25 -16.79 17.00
C LYS A 123 -5.63 -17.01 16.37
N VAL A 124 -6.00 -16.23 15.36
CA VAL A 124 -7.28 -16.39 14.63
C VAL A 124 -7.30 -17.74 13.90
N ALA A 125 -6.22 -18.12 13.22
CA ALA A 125 -6.12 -19.42 12.54
C ALA A 125 -6.18 -20.61 13.50
N ALA A 126 -5.61 -20.49 14.71
CA ALA A 126 -5.69 -21.52 15.73
C ALA A 126 -7.09 -21.65 16.37
N GLY A 127 -7.82 -20.53 16.53
CA GLY A 127 -9.18 -20.53 17.08
C GLY A 127 -10.26 -21.10 16.15
N GLY A 128 -10.01 -21.17 14.84
CA GLY A 128 -10.95 -21.71 13.84
C GLY A 128 -11.00 -23.23 13.76
N ARG A 129 -10.05 -23.97 14.36
CA ARG A 129 -9.98 -25.45 14.31
C ARG A 129 -10.73 -26.16 15.44
N GLY A 130 -11.48 -25.44 16.27
CA GLY A 130 -12.09 -25.96 17.51
C GLY A 130 -13.63 -26.00 17.55
N LYS A 131 -14.32 -25.90 16.41
CA LYS A 131 -15.79 -26.07 16.36
C LYS A 131 -16.17 -27.04 15.25
N SER A 132 -16.22 -28.32 15.61
CA SER A 132 -16.98 -29.38 14.95
C SER A 132 -17.76 -30.13 16.02
#